data_AF-A0A6I9NK88-F1
#
_entry.id   AF-A0A6I9NK88-F1
#
_cell.length_a   1.000
_cell.length_b   1.000
_cell.length_c   1.000
_cell.angle_alpha   90.00
_cell.angle_beta   90.00
_cell.angle_gamma   90.00
#
_symmetry.space_group_name_H-M   'P 1'
#
loop_
_entity.id
_entity.type
_entity.pdbx_description
1 polymer ?
#
loop_
_entity_poly.entity_id
_entity_poly.type
_entity_poly.pdbx_seq_one_letter_code
_entity_poly.pdbx_strand_id
1 'polypeptide(L)'
;MLGLAAFRWIWTRESQREIQEVKAQYKIDISTIKSEMEIKYRETLTDRRRAAATLELELEKERQRVKGYKQAMVSQSHQLMKERKQLHEEREALEEEKQRLVKSGAAGAVLHHALEREDNRSQRANATLEELEYQLLERQNAYCSLIQPRDQRLEMEKNMLIKVVKDPVLAELDLESDLKDVFKRDTHCADLLNMDKRKNGSLMWVYLKYWQLQVTVQKHKRAEGAILGGKIQSHTK
;
A
#
# COMPACT_ATOMS: atom_id res chain seq x y z
N MET A 1 1.12 97.83 34.94
CA MET A 1 0.39 96.76 35.65
C MET A 1 -0.90 96.31 34.96
N LEU A 2 -1.66 97.18 34.27
CA LEU A 2 -2.94 96.81 33.62
C LEU A 2 -2.81 95.89 32.38
N GLY A 3 -1.75 96.02 31.58
CA GLY A 3 -1.56 95.20 30.37
C GLY A 3 -1.38 93.70 30.65
N LEU A 4 -0.63 93.34 31.70
CA LEU A 4 -0.35 91.94 32.06
C LEU A 4 -1.60 91.17 32.50
N ALA A 5 -2.55 91.83 33.16
CA ALA A 5 -3.81 91.21 33.57
C ALA A 5 -4.71 90.91 32.36
N ALA A 6 -4.76 91.82 31.37
CA ALA A 6 -5.49 91.62 30.12
C ALA A 6 -4.88 90.47 29.29
N PHE A 7 -3.54 90.42 29.15
CA PHE A 7 -2.87 89.30 28.47
C PHE A 7 -3.12 87.98 29.19
N ARG A 8 -3.06 87.93 30.53
CA ARG A 8 -3.35 86.72 31.29
C ARG A 8 -4.80 86.25 31.12
N TRP A 9 -5.75 87.17 31.07
CA TRP A 9 -7.17 86.83 30.84
C TRP A 9 -7.43 86.34 29.42
N ILE A 10 -6.89 87.03 28.40
CA ILE A 10 -6.99 86.61 27.00
C ILE A 10 -6.33 85.24 26.81
N TRP A 11 -5.12 85.04 27.33
CA TRP A 11 -4.41 83.77 27.26
C TRP A 11 -5.17 82.64 27.97
N THR A 12 -5.72 82.87 29.16
CA THR A 12 -6.49 81.85 29.89
C THR A 12 -7.78 81.49 29.15
N ARG A 13 -8.47 82.48 28.57
CA ARG A 13 -9.70 82.27 27.80
C ARG A 13 -9.43 81.52 26.49
N GLU A 14 -8.38 81.91 25.77
CA GLU A 14 -8.01 81.29 24.50
C GLU A 14 -7.48 79.86 24.70
N SER A 15 -6.64 79.65 25.72
CA SER A 15 -6.21 78.32 26.15
C SER A 15 -7.39 77.44 26.59
N GLN A 16 -8.35 77.98 27.35
CA GLN A 16 -9.56 77.21 27.71
C GLN A 16 -10.41 76.85 26.49
N ARG A 17 -10.54 77.74 25.49
CA ARG A 17 -11.24 77.45 24.24
C ARG A 17 -10.56 76.30 23.49
N GLU A 18 -9.25 76.37 23.30
CA GLU A 18 -8.47 75.31 22.65
C GLU A 18 -8.58 73.97 23.38
N ILE A 19 -8.50 73.97 24.72
CA ILE A 19 -8.68 72.76 25.53
C ILE A 19 -10.08 72.16 25.32
N GLN A 20 -11.13 72.98 25.22
CA GLN A 20 -12.49 72.49 25.00
C GLN A 20 -12.68 71.96 23.57
N GLU A 21 -12.11 72.62 22.57
CA GLU A 21 -12.12 72.16 21.17
C GLU A 21 -11.43 70.80 21.04
N VAL A 22 -10.22 70.65 21.62
CA VAL A 22 -9.49 69.38 21.62
C VAL A 22 -10.26 68.29 22.37
N LYS A 23 -10.89 68.61 23.51
CA LYS A 23 -11.73 67.64 24.25
C LYS A 23 -12.95 67.20 23.46
N ALA A 24 -13.59 68.13 22.75
CA ALA A 24 -14.74 67.82 21.90
C ALA A 24 -14.31 66.91 20.74
N GLN A 25 -13.20 67.24 20.08
CA GLN A 25 -12.65 66.42 18.99
C GLN A 25 -12.27 65.03 19.47
N TYR A 26 -11.55 64.92 20.60
CA TYR A 26 -11.16 63.64 21.19
C TYR A 26 -12.37 62.76 21.54
N LYS A 27 -13.46 63.37 22.03
CA LYS A 27 -14.70 62.64 22.32
C LYS A 27 -15.35 62.10 21.04
N ILE A 28 -15.35 62.89 19.96
CA ILE A 28 -15.83 62.46 18.64
C ILE A 28 -14.96 61.30 18.15
N ASP A 29 -13.64 61.47 18.13
CA ASP A 29 -12.69 60.47 17.63
C ASP A 29 -12.81 59.14 18.39
N ILE A 30 -12.89 59.18 19.72
CA ILE A 30 -13.13 57.97 20.53
C ILE A 30 -14.45 57.30 20.15
N SER A 31 -15.52 58.07 19.96
CA SER A 31 -16.83 57.50 19.62
C SER A 31 -16.82 56.84 18.25
N THR A 32 -16.13 57.44 17.27
CA THR A 32 -15.94 56.89 15.93
C THR A 32 -15.11 55.62 15.98
N ILE A 33 -13.93 55.65 16.63
CA ILE A 33 -13.05 54.48 16.77
C ILE A 33 -13.78 53.33 17.44
N LYS A 34 -14.54 53.60 18.50
CA LYS A 34 -15.33 52.58 19.21
C LYS A 34 -16.37 51.97 18.28
N SER A 35 -17.13 52.79 17.55
CA SER A 35 -18.15 52.30 16.63
C SER A 35 -17.56 51.46 15.49
N GLU A 36 -16.44 51.88 14.91
CA GLU A 36 -15.74 51.12 13.86
C GLU A 36 -15.21 49.78 14.39
N MET A 37 -14.63 49.77 15.59
CA MET A 37 -14.12 48.56 16.21
C MET A 37 -15.26 47.57 16.51
N GLU A 38 -16.41 48.05 16.98
CA GLU A 38 -17.59 47.22 17.21
C GLU A 38 -18.13 46.61 15.90
N ILE A 39 -18.15 47.37 14.80
CA ILE A 39 -18.55 46.88 13.48
C ILE A 39 -17.59 45.78 13.01
N LYS A 40 -16.27 46.06 12.99
CA LYS A 40 -15.25 45.09 12.57
C LYS A 40 -15.29 43.81 13.40
N TYR A 41 -15.52 43.93 14.71
CA TYR A 41 -15.65 42.78 15.58
C TYR A 41 -16.88 41.93 15.24
N ARG A 42 -18.04 42.58 15.02
CA ARG A 42 -19.28 41.89 14.62
C ARG A 42 -19.12 41.21 13.27
N GLU A 43 -18.52 41.88 12.28
CA GLU A 43 -18.23 41.32 10.96
C GLU A 43 -17.34 40.07 11.09
N THR A 44 -16.22 40.19 11.80
CA THR A 44 -15.29 39.07 12.03
C THR A 44 -15.98 37.89 12.71
N LEU A 45 -16.84 38.15 13.71
CA LEU A 45 -17.61 37.09 14.35
C LEU A 45 -18.59 36.42 13.38
N THR A 46 -19.28 37.18 12.54
CA THR A 46 -20.20 36.62 11.55
C THR A 46 -19.46 35.79 10.50
N ASP A 47 -18.32 36.27 10.01
CA ASP A 47 -17.51 35.56 9.03
C ASP A 47 -16.93 34.27 9.62
N ARG A 48 -16.43 34.31 10.86
CA ARG A 48 -15.98 33.11 11.58
C ARG A 48 -17.11 32.09 11.77
N ARG A 49 -18.32 32.55 12.11
CA ARG A 49 -19.49 31.65 12.22
C ARG A 49 -19.85 31.02 10.89
N ARG A 50 -19.83 31.77 9.78
CA ARG A 50 -20.06 31.22 8.44
C ARG A 50 -18.99 30.19 8.07
N ALA A 51 -17.72 30.52 8.31
CA ALA A 51 -16.59 29.61 8.04
C ALA A 51 -16.68 28.32 8.87
N ALA A 52 -17.07 28.41 10.15
CA ALA A 52 -17.30 27.25 10.99
C ALA A 52 -18.43 26.37 10.44
N ALA A 53 -19.56 26.96 10.07
CA ALA A 53 -20.69 26.23 9.49
C ALA A 53 -20.33 25.53 8.16
N THR A 54 -19.53 26.17 7.31
CA THR A 54 -19.06 25.54 6.07
C THR A 54 -18.15 24.34 6.33
N LEU A 55 -17.24 24.46 7.30
CA LEU A 55 -16.33 23.37 7.67
C LEU A 55 -17.08 22.20 8.32
N GLU A 56 -18.09 22.46 9.15
CA GLU A 56 -18.94 21.42 9.73
C GLU A 56 -19.70 20.63 8.65
N LEU A 57 -20.21 21.33 7.63
CA LEU A 57 -20.89 20.68 6.51
C LEU A 57 -19.93 19.81 5.68
N GLU A 58 -18.72 20.30 5.41
CA GLU A 58 -17.70 19.53 4.70
C GLU A 58 -17.27 18.29 5.50
N LEU A 59 -17.07 18.45 6.82
CA LEU A 59 -16.76 17.34 7.71
C LEU A 59 -17.83 16.26 7.66
N GLU A 60 -19.11 16.64 7.68
CA GLU A 60 -20.21 15.66 7.60
C GLU A 60 -20.25 14.97 6.23
N LYS A 61 -20.01 15.69 5.13
CA LYS A 61 -19.88 15.08 3.79
C LYS A 61 -18.73 14.09 3.72
N GLU A 62 -17.59 14.38 4.32
CA GLU A 62 -16.46 13.45 4.40
C GLU A 62 -16.80 12.23 5.25
N ARG A 63 -17.46 12.40 6.40
CA ARG A 63 -17.91 11.28 7.24
C ARG A 63 -18.84 10.33 6.49
N GLN A 64 -19.80 10.86 5.74
CA GLN A 64 -20.69 10.03 4.91
C GLN A 64 -19.93 9.31 3.79
N ARG A 65 -18.96 9.97 3.13
CA ARG A 65 -18.10 9.33 2.12
C ARG A 65 -17.27 8.20 2.72
N VAL A 66 -16.60 8.44 3.85
CA VAL A 66 -15.84 7.42 4.57
C VAL A 66 -16.72 6.23 4.97
N LYS A 67 -17.94 6.49 5.45
CA LYS A 67 -18.91 5.44 5.75
C LYS A 67 -19.27 4.62 4.50
N GLY A 68 -19.52 5.29 3.37
CA GLY A 68 -19.79 4.64 2.09
C GLY A 68 -18.63 3.77 1.61
N TYR A 69 -17.39 4.28 1.65
CA TYR A 69 -16.19 3.50 1.32
C TYR A 69 -16.01 2.30 2.24
N LYS A 70 -16.22 2.46 3.54
CA LYS A 70 -16.15 1.35 4.49
C LYS A 70 -17.17 0.25 4.15
N GLN A 71 -18.40 0.62 3.82
CA GLN A 71 -19.42 -0.34 3.41
C GLN A 71 -19.06 -1.06 2.11
N ALA A 72 -18.57 -0.32 1.10
CA ALA A 72 -18.12 -0.89 -0.17
C ALA A 72 -16.96 -1.89 0.02
N MET A 73 -15.97 -1.54 0.85
CA MET A 73 -14.86 -2.42 1.19
C MET A 73 -15.32 -3.70 1.90
N VAL A 74 -16.30 -3.58 2.81
CA VAL A 74 -16.88 -4.76 3.49
C VAL A 74 -17.63 -5.65 2.49
N SER A 75 -18.44 -5.08 1.59
CA SER A 75 -19.13 -5.88 0.57
C SER A 75 -18.17 -6.57 -0.39
N GLN A 76 -17.11 -5.87 -0.81
CA GLN A 76 -16.08 -6.43 -1.68
C GLN A 76 -15.32 -7.57 -0.97
N SER A 77 -14.97 -7.37 0.30
CA SER A 77 -14.34 -8.41 1.13
C SER A 77 -15.24 -9.64 1.25
N HIS A 78 -16.53 -9.46 1.48
CA HIS A 78 -17.49 -10.56 1.56
C HIS A 78 -17.62 -11.31 0.23
N GLN A 79 -17.66 -10.59 -0.89
CA GLN A 79 -17.69 -11.20 -2.23
C GLN A 79 -16.43 -12.04 -2.49
N LEU A 80 -15.25 -11.49 -2.23
CA LEU A 80 -13.98 -12.22 -2.39
C LEU A 80 -13.90 -13.46 -1.50
N MET A 81 -14.43 -13.39 -0.28
CA MET A 81 -14.51 -14.56 0.61
C MET A 81 -15.44 -15.64 0.06
N LYS A 82 -16.57 -15.27 -0.56
CA LYS A 82 -17.49 -16.22 -1.21
C LYS A 82 -16.85 -16.86 -2.44
N GLU A 83 -16.21 -16.07 -3.30
CA GLU A 83 -15.47 -16.56 -4.47
C GLU A 83 -14.34 -17.51 -4.05
N ARG A 84 -13.58 -17.15 -3.02
CA ARG A 84 -12.53 -18.01 -2.47
C ARG A 84 -13.09 -19.35 -1.96
N LYS A 85 -14.25 -19.33 -1.30
CA LYS A 85 -14.91 -20.57 -0.83
C LYS A 85 -15.32 -21.45 -2.01
N GLN A 86 -15.94 -20.85 -3.03
CA GLN A 86 -16.36 -21.58 -4.23
C GLN A 86 -15.16 -22.21 -4.95
N LEU A 87 -14.09 -21.44 -5.19
CA LEU A 87 -12.87 -21.96 -5.81
C LEU A 87 -12.24 -23.08 -4.99
N HIS A 88 -12.36 -23.02 -3.66
CA HIS A 88 -11.87 -24.07 -2.79
C HIS A 88 -12.67 -25.37 -2.96
N GLU A 89 -14.01 -25.28 -3.00
CA GLU A 89 -14.91 -26.42 -3.23
C GLU A 89 -14.68 -27.03 -4.63
N GLU A 90 -14.57 -26.20 -5.67
CA GLU A 90 -14.25 -26.64 -7.04
C GLU A 90 -12.90 -27.35 -7.09
N ARG A 91 -11.90 -26.85 -6.38
CA ARG A 91 -10.58 -27.48 -6.29
C ARG A 91 -10.64 -28.84 -5.59
N GLU A 92 -11.42 -28.98 -4.52
CA GLU A 92 -11.59 -30.26 -3.83
C GLU A 92 -12.29 -31.28 -4.72
N ALA A 93 -13.37 -30.89 -5.40
CA ALA A 93 -14.07 -31.75 -6.36
C ALA A 93 -13.16 -32.22 -7.50
N LEU A 94 -12.37 -31.30 -8.07
CA LEU A 94 -11.39 -31.63 -9.12
C LEU A 94 -10.29 -32.58 -8.61
N GLU A 95 -9.82 -32.39 -7.38
CA GLU A 95 -8.80 -33.28 -6.81
C GLU A 95 -9.37 -34.68 -6.52
N GLU A 96 -10.63 -34.80 -6.10
CA GLU A 96 -11.32 -36.09 -5.98
C GLU A 96 -11.48 -36.78 -7.34
N GLU A 97 -11.92 -36.06 -8.37
CA GLU A 97 -12.06 -36.60 -9.72
C GLU A 97 -10.71 -37.06 -10.27
N LYS A 98 -9.67 -36.23 -10.15
CA LYS A 98 -8.30 -36.58 -10.48
C LYS A 98 -7.87 -37.86 -9.76
N GLN A 99 -8.10 -37.98 -8.44
CA GLN A 99 -7.74 -39.18 -7.70
C GLN A 99 -8.47 -40.43 -8.21
N ARG A 100 -9.76 -40.33 -8.56
CA ARG A 100 -10.52 -41.45 -9.13
C ARG A 100 -9.96 -41.90 -10.47
N LEU A 101 -9.66 -40.96 -11.37
CA LEU A 101 -9.11 -41.24 -12.71
C LEU A 101 -7.68 -41.79 -12.64
N VAL A 102 -6.85 -41.21 -11.77
CA VAL A 102 -5.45 -41.61 -11.62
C VAL A 102 -5.33 -43.00 -10.97
N LYS A 103 -6.20 -43.35 -10.02
CA LYS A 103 -6.20 -44.66 -9.35
C LYS A 103 -6.82 -45.79 -10.19
N SER A 104 -7.49 -45.49 -11.30
CA SER A 104 -8.20 -46.49 -12.11
C SER A 104 -7.52 -46.75 -13.46
N GLY A 105 -7.30 -48.04 -13.76
CA GLY A 105 -6.94 -48.52 -15.09
C GLY A 105 -5.48 -48.34 -15.53
N ALA A 106 -5.17 -48.87 -16.72
CA ALA A 106 -3.84 -48.86 -17.30
C ALA A 106 -3.35 -47.44 -17.67
N ALA A 107 -4.26 -46.53 -18.02
CA ALA A 107 -3.94 -45.14 -18.34
C ALA A 107 -3.43 -44.36 -17.12
N GLY A 108 -4.02 -44.60 -15.93
CA GLY A 108 -3.57 -44.00 -14.68
C GLY A 108 -2.15 -44.43 -14.29
N ALA A 109 -1.81 -45.71 -14.49
CA ALA A 109 -0.46 -46.24 -14.24
C ALA A 109 0.59 -45.61 -15.16
N VAL A 110 0.26 -45.43 -16.45
CA VAL A 110 1.14 -44.75 -17.41
C VAL A 110 1.37 -43.29 -17.02
N LEU A 111 0.33 -42.58 -16.59
CA LEU A 111 0.44 -41.20 -16.10
C LEU A 111 1.27 -41.10 -14.82
N HIS A 112 1.08 -42.01 -13.86
CA HIS A 112 1.88 -42.06 -12.63
C HIS A 112 3.37 -42.22 -12.93
N HIS A 113 3.73 -43.18 -13.76
CA HIS A 113 5.11 -43.40 -14.16
C HIS A 113 5.69 -42.20 -14.91
N ALA A 114 4.90 -41.52 -15.76
CA ALA A 114 5.31 -40.28 -16.40
C ALA A 114 5.63 -39.17 -15.40
N LEU A 115 4.80 -39.00 -14.37
CA LEU A 115 4.97 -37.99 -13.32
C LEU A 115 6.14 -38.30 -12.38
N GLU A 116 6.40 -39.57 -12.08
CA GLU A 116 7.54 -40.00 -11.26
C GLU A 116 8.87 -39.67 -11.94
N ARG A 117 8.98 -39.83 -13.26
CA ARG A 117 10.21 -39.47 -13.98
C ARG A 117 10.51 -37.98 -13.94
N GLU A 118 9.47 -37.14 -13.91
CA GLU A 118 9.64 -35.69 -13.76
C GLU A 118 9.83 -35.24 -12.30
N ASP A 119 9.67 -36.14 -11.32
CA ASP A 119 9.69 -35.78 -9.91
C ASP A 119 11.06 -35.26 -9.46
N ASN A 120 12.14 -35.93 -9.84
CA ASN A 120 13.51 -35.47 -9.54
C ASN A 120 13.81 -34.06 -10.11
N ARG A 121 13.22 -33.70 -11.25
CA ARG A 121 13.38 -32.36 -11.83
C ARG A 121 12.54 -31.33 -11.08
N SER A 122 11.30 -31.68 -10.73
CA SER A 122 10.41 -30.83 -9.94
C SER A 122 10.96 -30.59 -8.53
N GLN A 123 11.53 -31.61 -7.88
CA GLN A 123 12.16 -31.50 -6.57
C GLN A 123 13.35 -30.55 -6.61
N ARG A 124 14.22 -30.67 -7.63
CA ARG A 124 15.32 -29.72 -7.83
C ARG A 124 14.83 -28.30 -8.06
N ALA A 125 13.79 -28.10 -8.88
CA ALA A 125 13.21 -26.79 -9.12
C ALA A 125 12.67 -26.16 -7.82
N ASN A 126 11.94 -26.94 -7.03
CA ASN A 126 11.41 -26.49 -5.74
C ASN A 126 12.53 -26.16 -4.75
N ALA A 127 13.59 -26.97 -4.66
CA ALA A 127 14.74 -26.69 -3.81
C ALA A 127 15.43 -25.38 -4.21
N THR A 128 15.58 -25.10 -5.51
CA THR A 128 16.11 -23.80 -5.94
C THR A 128 15.15 -22.65 -5.59
N LEU A 129 13.83 -22.84 -5.72
CA LEU A 129 12.85 -21.83 -5.31
C LEU A 129 12.85 -21.58 -3.80
N GLU A 130 13.08 -22.59 -2.96
CA GLU A 130 13.26 -22.43 -1.51
C GLU A 130 14.52 -21.61 -1.17
N GLU A 131 15.60 -21.82 -1.91
CA GLU A 131 16.81 -21.00 -1.75
C GLU A 131 16.56 -19.55 -2.20
N LEU A 132 15.82 -19.36 -3.30
CA LEU A 132 15.43 -18.04 -3.78
C LEU A 132 14.49 -17.33 -2.78
N GLU A 133 13.58 -18.06 -2.13
CA GLU A 133 12.74 -17.54 -1.04
C GLU A 133 13.61 -16.94 0.07
N TYR A 134 14.64 -17.67 0.50
CA TYR A 134 15.56 -17.19 1.52
C TYR A 134 16.31 -15.91 1.08
N GLN A 135 16.79 -15.87 -0.16
CA GLN A 135 17.49 -14.71 -0.71
C GLN A 135 16.57 -13.48 -0.82
N LEU A 136 15.31 -13.68 -1.24
CA LEU A 136 14.31 -12.62 -1.28
C LEU A 136 13.96 -12.11 0.12
N LEU A 137 13.88 -13.00 1.11
CA LEU A 137 13.68 -12.65 2.52
C LEU A 137 14.79 -11.74 3.03
N GLU A 138 16.06 -12.11 2.82
CA GLU A 138 17.19 -11.29 3.26
C GLU A 138 17.27 -9.97 2.47
N ARG A 139 17.00 -9.99 1.17
CA ARG A 139 16.88 -8.77 0.37
C ARG A 139 15.82 -7.83 0.92
N GLN A 140 14.63 -8.34 1.25
CA GLN A 140 13.53 -7.52 1.71
C GLN A 140 13.77 -7.01 3.14
N ASN A 141 14.39 -7.83 3.98
CA ASN A 141 14.87 -7.40 5.29
C ASN A 141 15.91 -6.26 5.17
N ALA A 142 16.82 -6.34 4.21
CA ALA A 142 17.77 -5.27 3.92
C ALA A 142 17.09 -4.01 3.38
N TYR A 143 16.09 -4.16 2.52
CA TYR A 143 15.28 -3.04 2.01
C TYR A 143 14.56 -2.29 3.15
N CYS A 144 14.00 -3.02 4.11
CA CYS A 144 13.24 -2.47 5.22
C CYS A 144 14.11 -2.02 6.41
N SER A 145 15.40 -2.36 6.42
CA SER A 145 16.33 -1.95 7.47
C SER A 145 16.76 -0.49 7.28
N LEU A 146 16.76 0.27 8.37
CA LEU A 146 17.29 1.64 8.39
C LEU A 146 18.83 1.70 8.45
N ILE A 147 19.47 0.58 8.83
CA ILE A 147 20.92 0.52 9.11
C ILE A 147 21.68 -0.10 7.93
N GLN A 148 21.06 -1.03 7.20
CA GLN A 148 21.76 -1.76 6.15
C GLN A 148 22.06 -0.88 4.93
N PRO A 149 23.29 -0.93 4.38
CA PRO A 149 23.66 -0.16 3.20
C PRO A 149 22.87 -0.58 1.95
N ARG A 150 22.51 0.41 1.12
CA ARG A 150 21.86 0.17 -0.17
C ARG A 150 22.68 -0.72 -1.10
N ASP A 151 24.00 -0.63 -1.06
CA ASP A 151 24.90 -1.40 -1.92
C ASP A 151 24.81 -2.90 -1.63
N GLN A 152 24.64 -3.29 -0.37
CA GLN A 152 24.43 -4.68 0.02
C GLN A 152 23.16 -5.24 -0.64
N ARG A 153 22.07 -4.46 -0.67
CA ARG A 153 20.82 -4.85 -1.34
C ARG A 153 21.00 -5.01 -2.84
N LEU A 154 21.67 -4.06 -3.50
CA LEU A 154 21.92 -4.10 -4.94
C LEU A 154 22.80 -5.30 -5.32
N GLU A 155 23.75 -5.66 -4.47
CA GLU A 155 24.60 -6.84 -4.68
C GLU A 155 23.79 -8.15 -4.56
N MET A 156 22.88 -8.25 -3.59
CA MET A 156 21.94 -9.37 -3.51
C MET A 156 21.06 -9.49 -4.76
N GLU A 157 20.51 -8.37 -5.24
CA GLU A 157 19.67 -8.32 -6.46
C GLU A 157 20.44 -8.81 -7.70
N LYS A 158 21.69 -8.36 -7.90
CA LYS A 158 22.54 -8.84 -9.00
C LYS A 158 22.85 -10.32 -8.90
N ASN A 159 23.22 -10.80 -7.72
CA ASN A 159 23.56 -12.20 -7.50
C ASN A 159 22.37 -13.14 -7.75
N MET A 160 21.17 -12.73 -7.32
CA MET A 160 19.92 -13.43 -7.62
C MET A 160 19.69 -13.53 -9.14
N LEU A 161 19.79 -12.42 -9.88
CA LEU A 161 19.59 -12.41 -11.34
C LEU A 161 20.59 -13.31 -12.07
N ILE A 162 21.87 -13.23 -11.73
CA ILE A 162 22.91 -14.07 -12.33
C ILE A 162 22.62 -15.55 -12.06
N LYS A 163 22.16 -15.88 -10.85
CA LYS A 163 21.87 -17.25 -10.46
C LYS A 163 20.70 -17.83 -11.24
N VAL A 164 19.57 -17.12 -11.33
CA VAL A 164 18.38 -17.64 -12.02
C VAL A 164 18.59 -17.80 -13.53
N VAL A 165 19.42 -16.95 -14.14
CA VAL A 165 19.76 -17.06 -15.58
C VAL A 165 20.67 -18.26 -15.83
N LYS A 166 21.55 -18.58 -14.88
CA LYS A 166 22.48 -19.72 -15.00
C LYS A 166 21.86 -21.07 -14.64
N ASP A 167 20.74 -21.10 -13.92
CA ASP A 167 20.12 -22.35 -13.51
C ASP A 167 19.25 -22.95 -14.63
N PRO A 168 19.67 -24.05 -15.28
CA PRO A 168 18.92 -24.67 -16.37
C PRO A 168 17.59 -25.27 -15.89
N VAL A 169 17.41 -25.51 -14.59
CA VAL A 169 16.17 -26.05 -14.02
C VAL A 169 15.05 -25.02 -14.07
N LEU A 170 15.39 -23.73 -14.01
CA LEU A 170 14.45 -22.61 -13.91
C LEU A 170 14.32 -21.78 -15.19
N ALA A 171 15.07 -22.12 -16.24
CA ALA A 171 15.08 -21.40 -17.52
C ALA A 171 13.68 -21.26 -18.16
N GLU A 172 12.75 -22.16 -17.85
CA GLU A 172 11.38 -22.15 -18.39
C GLU A 172 10.39 -21.27 -17.59
N LEU A 173 10.80 -20.70 -16.45
CA LEU A 173 9.93 -19.96 -15.52
C LEU A 173 10.00 -18.43 -15.68
N ASP A 174 10.78 -17.92 -16.64
CA ASP A 174 11.02 -16.48 -16.87
C ASP A 174 11.33 -15.66 -15.59
N LEU A 175 12.04 -16.27 -14.64
CA LEU A 175 12.28 -15.68 -13.32
C LEU A 175 13.03 -14.35 -13.36
N GLU A 176 13.82 -14.11 -14.40
CA GLU A 176 14.61 -12.88 -14.51
C GLU A 176 13.71 -11.64 -14.64
N SER A 177 12.67 -11.73 -15.48
CA SER A 177 11.73 -10.62 -15.69
C SER A 177 10.89 -10.40 -14.43
N ASP A 178 10.39 -11.48 -13.83
CA ASP A 178 9.60 -11.46 -12.62
C ASP A 178 10.39 -10.89 -11.42
N LEU A 179 11.67 -11.29 -11.24
CA LEU A 179 12.52 -10.75 -10.19
C LEU A 179 12.79 -9.25 -10.36
N LYS A 180 12.99 -8.78 -11.59
CA LYS A 180 13.13 -7.34 -11.86
C LYS A 180 11.86 -6.57 -11.46
N ASP A 181 10.68 -7.16 -11.67
CA ASP A 181 9.41 -6.57 -11.25
C ASP A 181 9.32 -6.53 -9.72
N VAL A 182 9.62 -7.63 -9.03
CA VAL A 182 9.67 -7.70 -7.56
C VAL A 182 10.61 -6.65 -6.99
N PHE A 183 11.85 -6.55 -7.49
CA PHE A 183 12.83 -5.59 -6.97
C PHE A 183 12.38 -4.14 -7.12
N LYS A 184 11.64 -3.85 -8.20
CA LYS A 184 11.15 -2.51 -8.51
C LYS A 184 9.90 -2.13 -7.73
N ARG A 185 8.99 -3.09 -7.48
CA ARG A 185 7.64 -2.82 -6.99
C ARG A 185 7.36 -3.29 -5.57
N ASP A 186 8.15 -4.21 -5.02
CA ASP A 186 7.93 -4.68 -3.66
C ASP A 186 8.51 -3.71 -2.63
N THR A 187 7.65 -2.81 -2.16
CA THR A 187 8.00 -1.76 -1.19
C THR A 187 7.39 -1.99 0.18
N HIS A 188 6.75 -3.15 0.42
CA HIS A 188 6.08 -3.39 1.69
C HIS A 188 7.10 -3.72 2.80
N CYS A 189 7.01 -2.99 3.91
CA CYS A 189 7.75 -3.24 5.13
C CYS A 189 6.76 -3.35 6.28
N ALA A 190 6.94 -4.36 7.12
CA ALA A 190 6.20 -4.47 8.37
C ALA A 190 6.68 -3.41 9.37
N ASP A 191 5.94 -3.24 10.47
CA ASP A 191 6.23 -2.25 11.51
C ASP A 191 7.68 -2.31 12.02
N LEU A 192 8.23 -1.19 12.49
CA LEU A 192 9.62 -1.08 12.95
C LEU A 192 9.99 -2.03 14.10
N LEU A 193 9.01 -2.50 14.88
CA LEU A 193 9.17 -3.47 15.98
C LEU A 193 8.96 -4.92 15.53
N ASN A 194 8.84 -5.16 14.22
CA ASN A 194 8.59 -6.48 13.70
C ASN A 194 9.82 -7.39 13.85
N MET A 195 9.65 -8.47 14.60
CA MET A 195 10.67 -9.51 14.77
C MET A 195 10.62 -10.59 13.69
N ASP A 196 9.53 -10.65 12.92
CA ASP A 196 9.31 -11.68 11.90
C ASP A 196 9.60 -11.17 10.50
N LYS A 197 10.79 -11.49 9.96
CA LYS A 197 11.21 -11.09 8.61
C LYS A 197 10.20 -11.46 7.52
N ARG A 198 9.38 -12.51 7.72
CA ARG A 198 8.38 -12.98 6.73
C ARG A 198 7.23 -12.01 6.50
N LYS A 199 7.03 -11.05 7.40
CA LYS A 199 6.02 -9.99 7.21
C LYS A 199 6.51 -8.87 6.30
N ASN A 200 7.81 -8.82 5.98
CA ASN A 200 8.31 -7.89 5.00
C ASN A 200 8.03 -8.40 3.59
N GLY A 201 7.72 -7.49 2.68
CA GLY A 201 7.37 -7.81 1.30
C GLY A 201 5.92 -8.28 1.18
N SER A 202 5.37 -8.09 -0.01
CA SER A 202 4.02 -8.58 -0.34
C SER A 202 4.00 -9.19 -1.72
N LEU A 203 4.63 -8.52 -2.68
CA LEU A 203 4.67 -8.95 -4.07
C LEU A 203 5.58 -10.18 -4.25
N MET A 204 6.71 -10.23 -3.56
CA MET A 204 7.63 -11.38 -3.61
C MET A 204 6.93 -12.70 -3.25
N TRP A 205 5.99 -12.66 -2.30
CA TRP A 205 5.26 -13.85 -1.86
C TRP A 205 4.26 -14.34 -2.91
N VAL A 206 3.64 -13.39 -3.63
CA VAL A 206 2.74 -13.71 -4.74
C VAL A 206 3.53 -14.38 -5.87
N TYR A 207 4.67 -13.79 -6.26
CA TYR A 207 5.54 -14.37 -7.29
C TYR A 207 6.10 -15.73 -6.89
N LEU A 208 6.57 -15.89 -5.65
CA LEU A 208 7.06 -17.17 -5.16
C LEU A 208 5.98 -18.25 -5.27
N LYS A 209 4.74 -17.93 -4.89
CA LYS A 209 3.63 -18.88 -5.02
C LYS A 209 3.31 -19.20 -6.48
N TYR A 210 3.36 -18.18 -7.34
CA TYR A 210 3.19 -18.33 -8.78
C TYR A 210 4.26 -19.25 -9.38
N TRP A 211 5.54 -19.07 -9.05
CA TRP A 211 6.62 -19.93 -9.54
C TRP A 211 6.49 -21.38 -9.07
N GLN A 212 6.11 -21.62 -7.81
CA GLN A 212 5.81 -22.97 -7.31
C GLN A 212 4.68 -23.66 -8.10
N LEU A 213 3.64 -22.90 -8.45
CA LEU A 213 2.56 -23.40 -9.30
C LEU A 213 3.04 -23.67 -10.72
N GLN A 214 3.87 -22.79 -11.29
CA GLN A 214 4.45 -23.00 -12.62
C GLN A 214 5.32 -24.25 -12.68
N VAL A 215 6.14 -24.53 -11.67
CA VAL A 215 6.89 -25.80 -11.57
C VAL A 215 5.95 -27.00 -11.65
N THR A 216 4.84 -26.95 -10.90
CA THR A 216 3.83 -28.01 -10.90
C THR A 216 3.18 -28.16 -12.28
N VAL A 217 2.79 -27.06 -12.91
CA VAL A 217 2.20 -27.06 -14.26
C VAL A 217 3.18 -27.64 -15.29
N GLN A 218 4.45 -27.25 -15.23
CA GLN A 218 5.48 -27.77 -16.15
C GLN A 218 5.73 -29.27 -15.95
N LYS A 219 5.74 -29.76 -14.70
CA LYS A 219 5.79 -31.20 -14.41
C LYS A 219 4.68 -31.96 -15.13
N HIS A 220 3.44 -31.46 -15.02
CA HIS A 220 2.29 -32.10 -15.65
C HIS A 220 2.32 -32.00 -17.19
N LYS A 221 2.67 -30.84 -17.76
CA LYS A 221 2.81 -30.66 -19.22
C LYS A 221 3.86 -31.58 -19.83
N ARG A 222 5.00 -31.77 -19.16
CA ARG A 222 6.05 -32.68 -19.66
C ARG A 222 5.64 -34.15 -19.54
N ALA A 223 4.98 -34.52 -18.44
CA ALA A 223 4.42 -35.87 -18.29
C ALA A 223 3.39 -36.17 -19.39
N GLU A 224 2.48 -35.24 -19.66
CA GLU A 224 1.51 -35.33 -20.76
C GLU A 224 2.20 -35.47 -22.12
N GLY A 225 3.19 -34.62 -22.41
CA GLY A 225 3.96 -34.69 -23.65
C GLY A 225 4.74 -36.01 -23.83
N ALA A 226 5.21 -36.61 -22.74
CA ALA A 226 5.88 -37.91 -22.78
C ALA A 226 4.90 -39.07 -23.11
N ILE A 227 3.66 -38.97 -22.63
CA ILE A 227 2.59 -39.94 -22.91
C ILE A 227 2.13 -39.80 -24.37
N LEU A 228 1.77 -38.58 -24.79
CA LEU A 228 1.30 -38.29 -26.15
C LEU A 228 2.38 -38.55 -27.20
N GLY A 229 3.65 -38.31 -26.87
CA GLY A 229 4.80 -38.57 -27.73
C GLY A 229 5.25 -40.02 -27.79
N GLY A 230 4.51 -40.97 -27.20
CA GLY A 230 4.79 -42.41 -27.28
C GLY A 230 6.05 -42.87 -26.52
N LYS A 231 6.65 -42.03 -25.68
CA LYS A 231 7.87 -42.35 -24.89
C LYS A 231 7.58 -43.21 -23.66
N ILE A 232 6.30 -43.48 -23.38
CA ILE A 232 5.84 -44.25 -22.22
C ILE A 232 4.78 -45.23 -22.70
N GLN A 233 5.20 -46.47 -22.96
CA GLN A 233 4.30 -47.59 -23.21
C GLN A 233 4.05 -48.34 -21.89
N SER A 234 2.81 -48.81 -21.68
CA SER A 234 2.52 -49.74 -20.60
C SER A 234 3.35 -51.00 -20.82
N HIS A 235 4.17 -51.40 -19.85
CA HIS A 235 4.71 -52.76 -19.82
C HIS A 235 3.55 -53.73 -19.56
N THR A 236 2.92 -54.19 -20.63
CA THR A 236 2.05 -55.36 -20.60
C THR A 236 2.96 -56.58 -20.55
N LYS A 237 3.06 -57.22 -19.38
CA LYS A 237 3.43 -58.64 -19.26
C LYS A 237 2.15 -59.43 -19.08
#